data_AF-A0A9X3IUY9-F1
#
_entry.id   AF-A0A9X3IUY9-F1
#
_cell.length_a   1.000
_cell.length_b   1.000
_cell.length_c   1.000
_cell.angle_alpha   90.00
_cell.angle_beta   90.00
_cell.angle_gamma   90.00
#
_symmetry.space_group_name_H-M   'P 1'
#
loop_
_entity.id
_entity.type
_entity.pdbx_description
1 polymer ?
#
loop_
_entity_poly.entity_id
_entity_poly.type
_entity_poly.pdbx_seq_one_letter_code
_entity_poly.pdbx_strand_id
1 'polypeptide(L)'
;MVGRGCVSRLDFLRGILLAGLGAEQRLGVNPFRLGVIASTDTHNGTPGNVEEATYPGHFGAREIDATARLTGNVPAGARNGPGGLVAVWAEENSREAIWDALRRREVYGTSGPRMAVRVFGGWDLPGDLCGAGDFVAAAERGVPMGATLPDRTGTSGPAIAVSAQMDPGSAGAPGSRLERIQVIKGWQDEAGVGQIAVVDVAGGPDGSSVDEATCAADQRGAALLCGVWRDPDFDPARPAFYYVRVIEDPVCRWSWRDCLSLPEDARPPACNDPNLPRTLQERAWTSPIWYSPGA
;
A
#
# COMPACT_ATOMS: atom_id res chain seq x y z
N MET A 1 6.91 -19.77 15.02
CA MET A 1 6.55 -20.59 13.84
C MET A 1 5.74 -19.71 12.89
N VAL A 2 6.42 -18.81 12.18
CA VAL A 2 5.78 -17.96 11.15
C VAL A 2 5.58 -18.84 9.91
N GLY A 3 4.36 -18.90 9.37
CA GLY A 3 4.06 -19.65 8.14
C GLY A 3 3.61 -21.11 8.29
N ARG A 4 3.22 -21.58 9.49
CA ARG A 4 2.61 -22.91 9.69
C ARG A 4 1.24 -22.88 10.42
N GLY A 5 0.63 -21.70 10.56
CA GLY A 5 -0.71 -21.56 11.15
C GLY A 5 -1.81 -21.77 10.11
N CYS A 6 -3.03 -22.09 10.56
CA CYS A 6 -4.22 -22.00 9.71
C CYS A 6 -4.42 -20.53 9.34
N VAL A 7 -4.41 -20.22 8.05
CA VAL A 7 -4.68 -18.86 7.56
C VAL A 7 -6.16 -18.76 7.17
N SER A 8 -6.86 -17.79 7.76
CA SER A 8 -8.24 -17.44 7.45
C SER A 8 -8.29 -16.28 6.45
N ARG A 9 -9.40 -16.17 5.72
CA ARG A 9 -9.67 -14.95 4.92
C ARG A 9 -9.67 -13.69 5.81
N LEU A 10 -10.05 -13.83 7.09
CA LEU A 10 -10.08 -12.74 8.06
C LEU A 10 -8.69 -12.26 8.51
N ASP A 11 -7.64 -13.02 8.22
CA ASP A 11 -6.26 -12.60 8.50
C ASP A 11 -5.74 -11.59 7.46
N PHE A 12 -6.50 -11.38 6.38
CA PHE A 12 -6.16 -10.46 5.31
C PHE A 12 -7.08 -9.24 5.30
N LEU A 13 -6.51 -8.08 4.96
CA LEU A 13 -7.20 -6.78 4.95
C LEU A 13 -8.57 -6.84 4.24
N ARG A 14 -8.62 -7.36 3.00
CA ARG A 14 -9.89 -7.44 2.26
C ARG A 14 -10.95 -8.27 2.97
N GLY A 15 -10.55 -9.40 3.57
CA GLY A 15 -11.49 -10.28 4.24
C GLY A 15 -12.04 -9.67 5.53
N ILE A 16 -11.20 -9.02 6.33
CA ILE A 16 -11.67 -8.37 7.57
C ILE A 16 -12.54 -7.15 7.29
N LEU A 17 -12.23 -6.35 6.25
CA LEU A 17 -13.07 -5.21 5.87
C LEU A 17 -14.45 -5.65 5.37
N LEU A 18 -14.52 -6.72 4.56
CA LEU A 18 -15.80 -7.33 4.13
C LEU A 18 -16.58 -7.91 5.32
N ALA A 19 -15.90 -8.54 6.28
CA ALA A 19 -16.52 -9.00 7.51
C ALA A 19 -17.08 -7.84 8.35
N GLY A 20 -16.44 -6.66 8.28
CA GLY A 20 -16.94 -5.40 8.84
C GLY A 20 -18.29 -4.99 8.28
N LEU A 21 -18.44 -5.00 6.96
CA LEU A 21 -19.74 -4.70 6.32
C LEU A 21 -20.83 -5.67 6.79
N GLY A 22 -20.50 -6.97 6.87
CA GLY A 22 -21.44 -7.97 7.37
C GLY A 22 -21.76 -7.82 8.86
N ALA A 23 -20.81 -7.38 9.67
CA ALA A 23 -21.05 -7.08 11.08
C ALA A 23 -21.97 -5.87 11.26
N GLU A 24 -21.80 -4.84 10.41
CA GLU A 24 -22.65 -3.64 10.40
C GLU A 24 -24.11 -3.98 10.14
N GLN A 25 -24.40 -4.83 9.16
CA GLN A 25 -25.77 -5.27 8.88
C GLN A 25 -26.39 -6.06 10.04
N ARG A 26 -25.59 -6.84 10.78
CA ARG A 26 -26.09 -7.65 11.90
C ARG A 26 -26.24 -6.88 13.20
N LEU A 27 -25.36 -5.91 13.46
CA LEU A 27 -25.20 -5.25 14.75
C LEU A 27 -25.57 -3.76 14.73
N GLY A 28 -25.77 -3.17 13.54
CA GLY A 28 -25.91 -1.73 13.36
C GLY A 28 -24.59 -0.95 13.50
N VAL A 29 -23.46 -1.64 13.71
CA VAL A 29 -22.14 -1.02 13.86
C VAL A 29 -21.05 -1.88 13.22
N ASN A 30 -20.10 -1.23 12.56
CA ASN A 30 -18.94 -1.89 11.97
C ASN A 30 -17.72 -1.78 12.90
N PRO A 31 -17.33 -2.86 13.62
CA PRO A 31 -16.17 -2.85 14.50
C PRO A 31 -14.84 -2.89 13.74
N PHE A 32 -14.87 -3.09 12.43
CA PHE A 32 -13.70 -3.25 11.57
C PHE A 32 -13.52 -2.08 10.59
N ARG A 33 -13.93 -0.86 11.00
CA ARG A 33 -13.51 0.39 10.34
C ARG A 33 -12.05 0.70 10.66
N LEU A 34 -11.15 -0.12 10.15
CA LEU A 34 -9.72 -0.10 10.43
C LEU A 34 -8.99 0.93 9.56
N GLY A 35 -7.95 1.54 10.14
CA GLY A 35 -6.93 2.25 9.37
C GLY A 35 -5.86 1.28 8.88
N VAL A 36 -5.14 1.65 7.82
CA VAL A 36 -4.06 0.83 7.26
C VAL A 36 -2.72 1.48 7.59
N ILE A 37 -1.84 0.69 8.20
CA ILE A 37 -0.45 1.08 8.48
C ILE A 37 0.50 -0.05 8.07
N ALA A 38 1.77 0.28 7.87
CA ALA A 38 2.87 -0.66 7.72
C ALA A 38 4.06 -0.14 8.52
N SER A 39 4.95 -1.01 8.99
CA SER A 39 6.10 -0.56 9.79
C SER A 39 7.33 -1.41 9.51
N THR A 40 8.49 -0.82 9.81
CA THR A 40 9.74 -1.55 10.00
C THR A 40 9.70 -2.20 11.37
N ASP A 41 10.13 -3.46 11.46
CA ASP A 41 10.33 -4.21 12.70
C ASP A 41 11.74 -4.79 12.67
N THR A 42 12.73 -3.88 12.67
CA THR A 42 14.15 -4.25 12.67
C THR A 42 14.66 -4.19 14.10
N HIS A 43 15.41 -5.19 14.54
CA HIS A 43 16.09 -5.18 15.84
C HIS A 43 17.44 -4.44 15.79
N ASN A 44 17.67 -3.67 14.72
CA ASN A 44 18.89 -2.93 14.46
C ASN A 44 18.81 -1.45 14.85
N GLY A 45 17.65 -0.99 15.33
CA GLY A 45 17.45 0.43 15.66
C GLY A 45 17.50 1.34 14.43
N THR A 46 17.10 0.83 13.26
CA THR A 46 17.09 1.55 11.98
C THR A 46 15.66 1.81 11.50
N PRO A 47 14.85 2.60 12.24
CA PRO A 47 13.46 2.85 11.86
C PRO A 47 13.39 3.55 10.52
N GLY A 48 12.56 3.00 9.63
CA GLY A 48 12.35 3.55 8.29
C GLY A 48 13.54 3.41 7.34
N ASN A 49 14.51 2.54 7.64
CA ASN A 49 15.43 2.03 6.65
C ASN A 49 14.76 0.90 5.85
N VAL A 50 14.17 1.29 4.73
CA VAL A 50 13.26 0.48 3.91
C VAL A 50 13.83 0.18 2.52
N GLU A 51 15.07 0.58 2.26
CA GLU A 51 15.66 0.47 0.95
C GLU A 51 16.17 -0.94 0.68
N GLU A 52 15.72 -1.53 -0.42
CA GLU A 52 16.23 -2.82 -0.91
C GLU A 52 17.73 -2.76 -1.24
N ALA A 53 18.26 -1.61 -1.64
CA ALA A 53 19.65 -1.45 -2.05
C ALA A 53 20.66 -1.44 -0.89
N THR A 54 20.22 -0.99 0.29
CA THR A 54 21.08 -0.78 1.47
C THR A 54 20.60 -1.58 2.68
N TYR A 55 19.78 -2.61 2.46
CA TYR A 55 19.17 -3.42 3.49
C TYR A 55 20.20 -4.06 4.43
N PRO A 56 20.20 -3.72 5.73
CA PRO A 56 21.22 -4.18 6.68
C PRO A 56 20.85 -5.49 7.39
N GLY A 57 19.71 -6.10 7.06
CA GLY A 57 19.11 -7.18 7.86
C GLY A 57 18.20 -6.66 8.98
N HIS A 58 17.63 -7.58 9.76
CA HIS A 58 16.77 -7.31 10.92
C HIS A 58 17.39 -7.69 12.26
N PHE A 59 18.37 -8.61 12.32
CA PHE A 59 18.83 -9.30 13.53
C PHE A 59 20.33 -9.12 13.84
N GLY A 60 20.85 -7.91 13.62
CA GLY A 60 22.18 -7.47 14.04
C GLY A 60 23.30 -8.43 13.62
N ALA A 61 24.03 -8.94 14.61
CA ALA A 61 25.20 -9.80 14.40
C ALA A 61 24.91 -11.10 13.62
N ARG A 62 23.63 -11.50 13.46
CA ARG A 62 23.26 -12.68 12.65
C ARG A 62 23.22 -12.41 11.14
N GLU A 63 23.31 -11.14 10.74
CA GLU A 63 23.08 -10.66 9.37
C GLU A 63 24.16 -9.64 8.94
N ILE A 64 25.37 -9.81 9.48
CA ILE A 64 26.48 -8.85 9.38
C ILE A 64 27.05 -8.68 7.96
N ASP A 65 26.89 -9.70 7.10
CA ASP A 65 27.32 -9.69 5.71
C ASP A 65 26.28 -10.36 4.80
N ALA A 66 26.51 -10.33 3.48
CA ALA A 66 25.59 -10.86 2.47
C ALA A 66 25.33 -12.36 2.66
N THR A 67 26.36 -13.16 2.93
CA THR A 67 26.22 -14.59 3.18
C THR A 67 25.38 -14.84 4.43
N ALA A 68 25.62 -14.09 5.50
CA ALA A 68 24.87 -14.18 6.75
C ALA A 68 23.41 -13.74 6.57
N ARG A 69 23.11 -12.69 5.80
CA ARG A 69 21.71 -12.32 5.46
C ARG A 69 20.99 -13.38 4.66
N LEU A 70 21.68 -14.01 3.71
CA LEU A 70 21.10 -15.04 2.84
C LEU A 70 20.92 -16.41 3.53
N THR A 71 21.76 -16.73 4.52
CA THR A 71 21.76 -18.03 5.23
C THR A 71 21.22 -17.95 6.66
N GLY A 72 21.12 -16.75 7.22
CA GLY A 72 20.94 -16.51 8.64
C GLY A 72 19.75 -17.27 9.22
N ASN A 73 19.96 -17.92 10.37
CA ASN A 73 18.89 -18.57 11.12
C ASN A 73 18.06 -17.51 11.88
N VAL A 74 17.33 -16.72 11.11
CA VAL A 74 16.38 -15.72 11.57
C VAL A 74 14.99 -16.09 11.05
N PRO A 75 13.92 -15.72 11.76
CA PRO A 75 12.56 -15.91 11.26
C PRO A 75 12.41 -15.37 9.82
N ALA A 76 11.84 -16.19 8.94
CA ALA A 76 11.68 -15.94 7.50
C ALA A 76 12.96 -15.72 6.66
N GLY A 77 14.13 -15.50 7.28
CA GLY A 77 15.44 -15.49 6.62
C GLY A 77 15.48 -14.58 5.40
N ALA A 78 16.03 -15.09 4.30
CA ALA A 78 16.11 -14.39 3.03
C ALA A 78 14.75 -13.94 2.45
N ARG A 79 13.59 -14.38 3.00
CA ARG A 79 12.24 -13.94 2.58
C ARG A 79 11.79 -12.65 3.27
N ASN A 80 12.51 -12.15 4.27
CA ASN A 80 12.23 -10.85 4.88
C ASN A 80 12.35 -9.73 3.84
N GLY A 81 11.55 -8.68 3.97
CA GLY A 81 11.77 -7.42 3.27
C GLY A 81 12.37 -6.37 4.23
N PRO A 82 12.84 -5.22 3.75
CA PRO A 82 13.28 -4.10 4.57
C PRO A 82 12.22 -3.61 5.58
N GLY A 83 10.94 -3.84 5.28
CA GLY A 83 9.81 -3.45 6.11
C GLY A 83 9.12 -2.21 5.54
N GLY A 84 8.07 -1.74 6.20
CA GLY A 84 7.22 -0.67 5.67
C GLY A 84 7.29 0.65 6.44
N LEU A 85 6.52 1.64 5.97
CA LEU A 85 6.36 2.91 6.66
C LEU A 85 4.90 3.22 6.96
N VAL A 86 4.69 3.92 8.07
CA VAL A 86 3.42 4.56 8.40
C VAL A 86 3.50 5.99 7.88
N ALA A 87 2.54 6.37 7.05
CA ALA A 87 2.33 7.75 6.69
C ALA A 87 1.07 8.28 7.37
N VAL A 88 1.17 9.48 7.94
CA VAL A 88 0.12 10.13 8.73
C VAL A 88 -0.10 11.53 8.20
N TRP A 89 -1.30 11.84 7.73
CA TRP A 89 -1.68 13.18 7.31
C TRP A 89 -2.18 13.99 8.51
N ALA A 90 -1.24 14.64 9.20
CA ALA A 90 -1.50 15.57 10.28
C ALA A 90 -1.49 17.02 9.77
N GLU A 91 -2.23 17.91 10.44
CA GLU A 91 -2.26 19.35 10.12
C GLU A 91 -0.92 20.03 10.43
N GLU A 92 -0.22 19.52 11.44
CA GLU A 92 1.09 20.01 11.86
C GLU A 92 1.92 18.87 12.50
N ASN A 93 3.21 19.12 12.69
CA ASN A 93 4.13 18.19 13.35
C ASN A 93 4.07 18.34 14.88
N SER A 94 2.89 18.14 15.46
CA SER A 94 2.66 18.04 16.91
C SER A 94 2.14 16.67 17.29
N ARG A 95 2.40 16.25 18.52
CA ARG A 95 1.94 14.96 19.03
C ARG A 95 0.41 14.84 18.96
N GLU A 96 -0.27 15.94 19.29
CA GLU A 96 -1.73 16.06 19.30
C GLU A 96 -2.29 15.91 17.88
N ALA A 97 -1.76 16.67 16.90
CA ALA A 97 -2.22 16.59 15.52
C ALA A 97 -1.96 15.21 14.88
N ILE A 98 -0.83 14.57 15.19
CA ILE A 98 -0.51 13.20 14.75
C ILE A 98 -1.48 12.20 15.38
N TRP A 99 -1.80 12.34 16.66
CA TRP A 99 -2.76 11.47 17.35
C TRP A 99 -4.17 11.60 16.77
N ASP A 100 -4.61 12.83 16.50
CA ASP A 100 -5.91 13.08 15.89
C ASP A 100 -6.00 12.49 14.48
N ALA A 101 -4.91 12.54 13.71
CA ALA A 101 -4.81 11.91 12.38
C ALA A 101 -4.91 10.38 12.45
N LEU A 102 -4.22 9.76 13.41
CA LEU A 102 -4.32 8.32 13.68
C LEU A 102 -5.74 7.94 14.10
N ARG A 103 -6.38 8.74 14.97
CA ARG A 103 -7.74 8.49 15.47
C ARG A 103 -8.79 8.56 14.37
N ARG A 104 -8.68 9.53 13.45
CA ARG A 104 -9.55 9.64 12.27
C ARG A 104 -9.15 8.70 11.12
N ARG A 105 -8.02 8.00 11.28
CA ARG A 105 -7.44 7.04 10.32
C ARG A 105 -7.07 7.67 8.98
N GLU A 106 -6.63 8.92 8.99
CA GLU A 106 -6.09 9.57 7.79
C GLU A 106 -4.63 9.16 7.58
N VAL A 107 -4.46 7.85 7.35
CA VAL A 107 -3.17 7.16 7.34
C VAL A 107 -3.11 6.13 6.23
N TYR A 108 -1.90 5.76 5.85
CA TYR A 108 -1.63 4.67 4.92
C TYR A 108 -0.30 3.98 5.24
N GLY A 109 -0.14 2.76 4.76
CA GLY A 109 1.09 1.98 4.89
C GLY A 109 1.79 1.80 3.55
N THR A 110 3.12 1.81 3.54
CA THR A 110 3.93 1.38 2.38
C THR A 110 4.67 0.09 2.69
N SER A 111 4.94 -0.77 1.69
CA SER A 111 5.75 -1.98 1.89
C SER A 111 7.26 -1.75 1.88
N GLY A 112 7.67 -0.50 1.65
CA GLY A 112 9.05 -0.06 1.67
C GLY A 112 9.13 1.47 1.50
N PRO A 113 9.23 1.97 0.26
CA PRO A 113 9.52 3.37 -0.05
C PRO A 113 8.53 4.39 0.50
N ARG A 114 8.99 5.63 0.59
CA ARG A 114 8.27 6.83 1.06
C ARG A 114 7.35 7.42 -0.01
N MET A 115 6.53 6.59 -0.65
CA MET A 115 5.48 7.09 -1.56
C MET A 115 4.56 8.06 -0.82
N ALA A 116 4.26 9.21 -1.43
CA ALA A 116 3.31 10.17 -0.88
C ALA A 116 1.93 10.03 -1.55
N VAL A 117 0.90 9.61 -0.80
CA VAL A 117 -0.43 9.31 -1.35
C VAL A 117 -1.52 10.16 -0.68
N ARG A 118 -2.33 10.86 -1.49
CA ARG A 118 -3.56 11.57 -1.06
C ARG A 118 -4.77 10.93 -1.73
N VAL A 119 -5.85 10.73 -0.97
CA VAL A 119 -7.10 10.16 -1.46
C VAL A 119 -8.26 10.95 -0.88
N PHE A 120 -9.20 11.31 -1.75
CA PHE A 120 -10.47 11.90 -1.37
C PHE A 120 -11.62 11.17 -2.06
N GLY A 121 -12.72 10.97 -1.32
CA GLY A 121 -13.95 10.42 -1.83
C GLY A 121 -15.06 11.44 -1.72
N GLY A 122 -15.91 11.59 -2.73
CA GLY A 122 -17.02 12.53 -2.63
C GLY A 122 -18.02 12.40 -3.75
N TRP A 123 -19.21 12.92 -3.50
CA TRP A 123 -20.34 12.86 -4.42
C TRP A 123 -20.12 13.74 -5.66
N ASP A 124 -19.61 14.94 -5.43
CA ASP A 124 -19.51 16.02 -6.42
C ASP A 124 -18.06 16.46 -6.64
N LEU A 125 -17.11 15.52 -6.51
CA LEU A 125 -15.72 15.78 -6.89
C LEU A 125 -15.60 15.98 -8.41
N PRO A 126 -14.91 17.04 -8.88
CA PRO A 126 -14.65 17.27 -10.30
C PRO A 126 -13.85 16.12 -10.93
N GLY A 127 -14.15 15.81 -12.20
CA GLY A 127 -13.40 14.78 -12.95
C GLY A 127 -12.00 15.22 -13.37
N ASP A 128 -11.76 16.54 -13.41
CA ASP A 128 -10.52 17.18 -13.85
C ASP A 128 -9.64 17.67 -12.68
N LEU A 129 -9.85 17.15 -11.46
CA LEU A 129 -9.07 17.51 -10.26
C LEU A 129 -7.55 17.43 -10.46
N CYS A 130 -7.09 16.50 -11.29
CA CYS A 130 -5.67 16.34 -11.60
C CYS A 130 -5.05 17.53 -12.34
N GLY A 131 -5.86 18.40 -12.96
CA GLY A 131 -5.43 19.63 -13.61
C GLY A 131 -5.49 20.88 -12.73
N ALA A 132 -5.99 20.78 -11.49
CA ALA A 132 -6.33 21.94 -10.65
C ALA A 132 -5.11 22.67 -10.02
N GLY A 133 -3.89 22.16 -10.21
CA GLY A 133 -2.66 22.71 -9.61
C GLY A 133 -2.49 22.34 -8.14
N ASP A 134 -3.48 22.65 -7.29
CA ASP A 134 -3.58 22.19 -5.90
C ASP A 134 -4.65 21.11 -5.77
N PHE A 135 -4.20 19.85 -5.76
CA PHE A 135 -5.07 18.68 -5.64
C PHE A 135 -5.85 18.64 -4.31
N VAL A 136 -5.23 19.07 -3.21
CA VAL A 136 -5.86 18.99 -1.89
C VAL A 136 -6.96 20.04 -1.77
N ALA A 137 -6.65 21.29 -2.12
CA ALA A 137 -7.62 22.39 -2.09
C ALA A 137 -8.82 22.08 -3.02
N ALA A 138 -8.55 21.55 -4.21
CA ALA A 138 -9.62 21.21 -5.16
C ALA A 138 -10.51 20.05 -4.68
N ALA A 139 -9.99 19.16 -3.82
CA ALA A 139 -10.71 18.01 -3.28
C ALA A 139 -11.37 18.26 -1.91
N GLU A 140 -11.33 19.49 -1.37
CA GLU A 140 -11.89 19.87 -0.05
C GLU A 140 -13.38 19.54 0.14
N ARG A 141 -14.14 19.41 -0.97
CA ARG A 141 -15.56 19.03 -0.94
C ARG A 141 -15.79 17.53 -0.70
N GLY A 142 -14.73 16.73 -0.74
CA GLY A 142 -14.76 15.31 -0.42
C GLY A 142 -14.38 15.04 1.04
N VAL A 143 -14.34 13.76 1.39
CA VAL A 143 -13.80 13.26 2.65
C VAL A 143 -12.46 12.55 2.39
N PRO A 144 -11.47 12.68 3.29
CA PRO A 144 -10.18 12.03 3.10
C PRO A 144 -10.26 10.52 3.39
N MET A 145 -9.18 9.80 3.08
CA MET A 145 -9.01 8.39 3.50
C MET A 145 -9.28 8.20 5.01
N GLY A 146 -9.92 7.08 5.38
CA GLY A 146 -10.27 6.78 6.77
C GLY A 146 -11.63 7.31 7.23
N ALA A 147 -12.21 8.25 6.49
CA ALA A 147 -13.51 8.85 6.76
C ALA A 147 -14.68 8.03 6.18
N THR A 148 -15.90 8.47 6.48
CA THR A 148 -17.15 7.93 5.93
C THR A 148 -17.77 8.99 5.02
N LEU A 149 -18.22 8.59 3.84
CA LEU A 149 -18.97 9.44 2.93
C LEU A 149 -20.26 9.91 3.62
N PRO A 150 -20.67 11.17 3.46
CA PRO A 150 -21.94 11.64 4.00
C PRO A 150 -23.10 10.95 3.29
N ASP A 151 -24.25 10.87 3.95
CA ASP A 151 -25.49 10.39 3.36
C ASP A 151 -25.83 11.10 2.05
N ARG A 152 -26.45 10.37 1.12
CA ARG A 152 -26.84 10.88 -0.19
C ARG A 152 -28.21 10.33 -0.62
N THR A 153 -29.01 11.19 -1.23
CA THR A 153 -30.38 10.89 -1.71
C THR A 153 -30.45 10.53 -3.20
N GLY A 154 -29.32 10.30 -3.86
CA GLY A 154 -29.23 10.02 -5.31
C GLY A 154 -28.39 8.79 -5.65
N THR A 155 -28.50 8.32 -6.89
CA THR A 155 -27.98 7.01 -7.32
C THR A 155 -26.59 7.05 -7.96
N SER A 156 -26.01 8.22 -8.23
CA SER A 156 -24.65 8.29 -8.78
C SER A 156 -23.62 7.91 -7.71
N GLY A 157 -22.67 7.06 -8.10
CA GLY A 157 -21.57 6.65 -7.25
C GLY A 157 -20.62 7.78 -6.86
N PRO A 158 -19.87 7.59 -5.76
CA PRO A 158 -18.84 8.53 -5.35
C PRO A 158 -17.72 8.55 -6.39
N ALA A 159 -17.12 9.72 -6.55
CA ALA A 159 -15.83 9.85 -7.19
C ALA A 159 -14.73 9.64 -6.12
N ILE A 160 -13.71 8.88 -6.49
CA ILE A 160 -12.50 8.65 -5.72
C ILE A 160 -11.35 9.32 -6.49
N ALA A 161 -10.85 10.41 -5.94
CA ALA A 161 -9.71 11.15 -6.46
C ALA A 161 -8.44 10.72 -5.74
N VAL A 162 -7.39 10.45 -6.50
CA VAL A 162 -6.10 9.99 -5.98
C VAL A 162 -4.97 10.80 -6.59
N SER A 163 -4.02 11.21 -5.75
CA SER A 163 -2.71 11.71 -6.17
C SER A 163 -1.62 10.92 -5.46
N ALA A 164 -0.64 10.43 -6.21
CA ALA A 164 0.47 9.66 -5.68
C ALA A 164 1.79 10.14 -6.27
N GLN A 165 2.79 10.34 -5.41
CA GLN A 165 4.16 10.68 -5.80
C GLN A 165 5.10 9.56 -5.38
N MET A 166 6.07 9.27 -6.25
CA MET A 166 7.14 8.32 -5.93
C MET A 166 7.97 8.77 -4.73
N ASP A 167 8.65 7.81 -4.09
CA ASP A 167 9.75 8.14 -3.21
C ASP A 167 10.89 8.79 -4.03
N PRO A 168 11.45 9.95 -3.64
CA PRO A 168 12.66 10.47 -4.28
C PRO A 168 13.90 9.57 -4.08
N GLY A 169 13.87 8.69 -3.08
CA GLY A 169 15.00 7.86 -2.66
C GLY A 169 16.04 8.65 -1.86
N SER A 170 17.24 8.08 -1.74
CA SER A 170 18.36 8.67 -1.00
C SER A 170 19.57 8.96 -1.90
N ALA A 171 20.58 9.60 -1.32
CA ALA A 171 21.82 9.87 -2.02
C ALA A 171 22.50 8.55 -2.44
N GLY A 172 22.56 8.28 -3.74
CA GLY A 172 23.16 7.07 -4.30
C GLY A 172 22.17 5.92 -4.57
N ALA A 173 20.92 6.05 -4.13
CA ALA A 173 19.84 5.10 -4.41
C ALA A 173 18.57 5.89 -4.79
N PRO A 174 18.41 6.29 -6.08
CA PRO A 174 17.21 6.99 -6.51
C PRO A 174 15.98 6.09 -6.32
N GLY A 175 14.86 6.70 -5.95
CA GLY A 175 13.61 5.96 -5.78
C GLY A 175 13.03 5.47 -7.11
N SER A 176 12.00 4.64 -7.02
CA SER A 176 11.38 3.98 -8.18
C SER A 176 10.11 4.68 -8.64
N ARG A 177 9.90 4.71 -9.95
CA ARG A 177 8.72 5.31 -10.57
C ARG A 177 7.46 4.55 -10.18
N LEU A 178 6.32 5.23 -10.21
CA LEU A 178 5.02 4.64 -10.01
C LEU A 178 4.53 4.00 -11.32
N GLU A 179 4.17 2.72 -11.25
CA GLU A 179 3.58 1.99 -12.37
C GLU A 179 2.11 2.38 -12.54
N ARG A 180 1.34 2.29 -11.44
CA ARG A 180 -0.12 2.49 -11.47
C ARG A 180 -0.75 2.79 -10.11
N ILE A 181 -1.94 3.38 -10.18
CA ILE A 181 -2.88 3.58 -9.07
C ILE A 181 -4.10 2.69 -9.31
N GLN A 182 -4.51 1.99 -8.26
CA GLN A 182 -5.72 1.18 -8.23
C GLN A 182 -6.67 1.62 -7.14
N VAL A 183 -7.96 1.67 -7.47
CA VAL A 183 -9.04 1.73 -6.48
C VAL A 183 -9.57 0.32 -6.26
N ILE A 184 -9.68 -0.07 -5.00
CA ILE A 184 -10.25 -1.33 -4.57
C ILE A 184 -11.59 -1.04 -3.90
N LYS A 185 -12.68 -1.47 -4.53
CA LYS A 185 -14.04 -1.41 -3.99
C LYS A 185 -14.37 -2.75 -3.36
N GLY A 186 -14.93 -2.73 -2.15
CA GLY A 186 -15.54 -3.90 -1.52
C GLY A 186 -16.98 -3.61 -1.10
N TRP A 187 -17.86 -4.58 -1.31
CA TRP A 187 -19.28 -4.51 -0.95
C TRP A 187 -19.83 -5.91 -0.63
N GLN A 188 -21.07 -6.00 -0.18
CA GLN A 188 -21.77 -7.28 -0.08
C GLN A 188 -22.88 -7.35 -1.13
N ASP A 189 -23.04 -8.52 -1.76
CA ASP A 189 -24.18 -8.78 -2.63
C ASP A 189 -25.46 -9.09 -1.83
N GLU A 190 -26.55 -9.36 -2.55
CA GLU A 190 -27.87 -9.66 -1.98
C GLU A 190 -27.88 -10.92 -1.09
N ALA A 191 -26.94 -11.85 -1.31
CA ALA A 191 -26.77 -13.04 -0.49
C ALA A 191 -25.87 -12.79 0.74
N GLY A 192 -25.38 -11.56 0.94
CA GLY A 192 -24.45 -11.20 2.00
C GLY A 192 -23.01 -11.65 1.73
N VAL A 193 -22.71 -12.12 0.51
CA VAL A 193 -21.35 -12.55 0.13
C VAL A 193 -20.53 -11.33 -0.24
N GLY A 194 -19.32 -11.24 0.33
CA GLY A 194 -18.41 -10.14 0.08
C GLY A 194 -17.80 -10.20 -1.34
N GLN A 195 -17.87 -9.09 -2.04
CA GLN A 195 -17.36 -8.90 -3.40
C GLN A 195 -16.23 -7.87 -3.40
N ILE A 196 -15.26 -8.02 -4.31
CA ILE A 196 -14.15 -7.09 -4.50
C ILE A 196 -14.01 -6.77 -5.99
N ALA A 197 -13.89 -5.49 -6.32
CA ALA A 197 -13.43 -5.02 -7.61
C ALA A 197 -12.10 -4.29 -7.44
N VAL A 198 -11.20 -4.46 -8.41
CA VAL A 198 -9.94 -3.72 -8.51
C VAL A 198 -9.95 -3.00 -9.84
N VAL A 199 -9.82 -1.68 -9.80
CA VAL A 199 -9.90 -0.81 -10.98
C VAL A 199 -8.62 0.00 -11.09
N ASP A 200 -7.96 -0.07 -12.24
CA ASP A 200 -6.83 0.80 -12.57
C ASP A 200 -7.37 2.19 -12.90
N VAL A 201 -6.83 3.22 -12.23
CA VAL A 201 -7.34 4.61 -12.32
C VAL A 201 -6.34 5.57 -12.94
N ALA A 202 -5.05 5.30 -12.77
CA ALA A 202 -3.96 6.02 -13.43
C ALA A 202 -2.77 5.08 -13.59
N GLY A 203 -1.94 5.30 -14.61
CA GLY A 203 -0.75 4.50 -14.85
C GLY A 203 -0.21 4.68 -16.27
N GLY A 204 0.99 4.15 -16.50
CA GLY A 204 1.60 4.04 -17.82
C GLY A 204 1.38 2.66 -18.45
N PRO A 205 1.94 2.40 -19.65
CA PRO A 205 1.99 1.05 -20.17
C PRO A 205 2.78 0.13 -19.23
N ASP A 206 2.17 -0.98 -18.84
CA ASP A 206 2.84 -2.07 -18.13
C ASP A 206 4.09 -2.55 -18.88
N GLY A 207 5.07 -3.07 -18.15
CA GLY A 207 6.23 -3.75 -18.75
C GLY A 207 7.59 -3.13 -18.42
N SER A 208 7.68 -2.37 -17.33
CA SER A 208 8.98 -2.12 -16.69
C SER A 208 9.61 -3.45 -16.26
N SER A 209 10.95 -3.48 -16.27
CA SER A 209 11.73 -4.70 -16.03
C SER A 209 13.01 -4.40 -15.28
N VAL A 210 13.54 -5.43 -14.63
CA VAL A 210 14.83 -5.39 -13.94
C VAL A 210 15.74 -6.38 -14.65
N ASP A 211 16.92 -5.92 -15.06
CA ASP A 211 18.00 -6.80 -15.49
C ASP A 211 18.55 -7.55 -14.27
N GLU A 212 18.25 -8.84 -14.19
CA GLU A 212 18.69 -9.69 -13.08
C GLU A 212 20.21 -9.91 -13.04
N ALA A 213 20.96 -9.61 -14.10
CA ALA A 213 22.42 -9.70 -14.06
C ALA A 213 23.06 -8.49 -13.37
N THR A 214 22.40 -7.33 -13.40
CA THR A 214 22.97 -6.05 -12.95
C THR A 214 22.14 -5.33 -11.89
N CYS A 215 20.92 -5.79 -11.62
CA CYS A 215 19.89 -5.10 -10.84
C CYS A 215 19.50 -3.71 -11.39
N ALA A 216 19.78 -3.41 -12.66
CA ALA A 216 19.34 -2.18 -13.31
C ALA A 216 17.86 -2.28 -13.69
N ALA A 217 17.07 -1.25 -13.37
CA ALA A 217 15.65 -1.17 -13.73
C ALA A 217 15.42 -0.07 -14.77
N ASP A 218 14.53 -0.31 -15.73
CA ASP A 218 14.24 0.65 -16.81
C ASP A 218 13.28 1.78 -16.41
N GLN A 219 12.48 1.57 -15.34
CA GLN A 219 11.75 2.62 -14.62
C GLN A 219 10.84 3.47 -15.55
N ARG A 220 10.00 2.82 -16.36
CA ARG A 220 9.13 3.45 -17.36
C ARG A 220 7.89 4.15 -16.79
N GLY A 221 7.59 3.93 -15.51
CA GLY A 221 6.48 4.56 -14.81
C GLY A 221 6.62 6.07 -14.66
N ALA A 222 5.75 6.67 -13.85
CA ALA A 222 5.70 8.12 -13.64
C ALA A 222 6.21 8.55 -12.26
N ALA A 223 6.72 9.78 -12.16
CA ALA A 223 7.07 10.38 -10.87
C ALA A 223 5.84 10.73 -10.03
N LEU A 224 4.77 11.11 -10.73
CA LEU A 224 3.49 11.54 -10.19
C LEU A 224 2.42 10.84 -11.01
N LEU A 225 1.47 10.20 -10.32
CA LEU A 225 0.24 9.71 -10.91
C LEU A 225 -0.94 10.42 -10.24
N CYS A 226 -1.93 10.78 -11.04
CA CYS A 226 -3.19 11.30 -10.54
C CYS A 226 -4.33 10.72 -11.37
N GLY A 227 -5.44 10.42 -10.71
CA GLY A 227 -6.66 10.02 -11.41
C GLY A 227 -7.90 10.20 -10.55
N VAL A 228 -9.04 10.35 -11.22
CA VAL A 228 -10.37 10.42 -10.60
C VAL A 228 -11.21 9.32 -11.22
N TRP A 229 -11.70 8.41 -10.39
CA TRP A 229 -12.58 7.33 -10.81
C TRP A 229 -13.94 7.48 -10.13
N ARG A 230 -15.01 7.42 -10.90
CA ARG A 230 -16.38 7.40 -10.37
C ARG A 230 -16.91 5.98 -10.44
N ASP A 231 -17.45 5.50 -9.33
CA ASP A 231 -18.01 4.16 -9.25
C ASP A 231 -19.26 4.02 -10.15
N PRO A 232 -19.17 3.26 -11.27
CA PRO A 232 -20.28 3.12 -12.20
C PRO A 232 -21.33 2.12 -11.68
N ASP A 233 -20.93 1.20 -10.79
CA ASP A 233 -21.74 0.09 -10.29
C ASP A 233 -22.18 0.35 -8.83
N PHE A 234 -22.37 1.62 -8.49
CA PHE A 234 -22.76 2.02 -7.15
C PHE A 234 -24.23 1.67 -6.87
N ASP A 235 -24.46 1.04 -5.73
CA ASP A 235 -25.81 0.79 -5.21
C ASP A 235 -25.96 1.52 -3.86
N PRO A 236 -26.81 2.56 -3.76
CA PRO A 236 -27.01 3.31 -2.52
C PRO A 236 -27.65 2.47 -1.40
N ALA A 237 -28.20 1.29 -1.68
CA ALA A 237 -28.72 0.38 -0.67
C ALA A 237 -27.65 -0.52 -0.05
N ARG A 238 -26.42 -0.55 -0.61
CA ARG A 238 -25.38 -1.50 -0.19
C ARG A 238 -24.23 -0.78 0.51
N PRO A 239 -23.83 -1.22 1.72
CA PRO A 239 -22.63 -0.71 2.35
C PRO A 239 -21.41 -1.12 1.54
N ALA A 240 -20.44 -0.21 1.45
CA ALA A 240 -19.25 -0.40 0.66
C ALA A 240 -18.03 0.29 1.30
N PHE A 241 -16.84 -0.12 0.89
CA PHE A 241 -15.61 0.60 1.18
C PHE A 241 -14.75 0.75 -0.07
N TYR A 242 -13.93 1.80 -0.09
CA TYR A 242 -12.99 2.11 -1.15
C TYR A 242 -11.62 2.38 -0.54
N TYR A 243 -10.60 1.66 -0.96
CA TYR A 243 -9.23 2.01 -0.59
C TYR A 243 -8.33 1.99 -1.82
N VAL A 244 -7.19 2.64 -1.74
CA VAL A 244 -6.26 2.79 -2.87
C VAL A 244 -5.05 1.89 -2.65
N ARG A 245 -4.59 1.29 -3.75
CA ARG A 245 -3.28 0.65 -3.86
C ARG A 245 -2.45 1.39 -4.91
N VAL A 246 -1.29 1.89 -4.51
CA VAL A 246 -0.28 2.41 -5.46
C VAL A 246 0.78 1.33 -5.64
N ILE A 247 1.28 1.16 -6.86
CA ILE A 247 2.26 0.16 -7.22
C ILE A 247 3.44 0.86 -7.91
N GLU A 248 4.65 0.61 -7.44
CA GLU A 248 5.87 1.05 -8.10
C GLU A 248 6.29 0.08 -9.20
N ASP A 249 7.09 0.57 -10.13
CA ASP A 249 7.82 -0.26 -11.08
C ASP A 249 8.68 -1.31 -10.35
N PRO A 250 8.94 -2.46 -10.97
CA PRO A 250 9.72 -3.52 -10.34
C PRO A 250 11.13 -3.06 -9.99
N VAL A 251 11.58 -3.47 -8.81
CA VAL A 251 12.92 -3.23 -8.26
C VAL A 251 13.64 -4.53 -8.00
N CYS A 252 14.97 -4.48 -8.08
CA CYS A 252 15.80 -5.60 -7.65
C CYS A 252 15.74 -5.76 -6.14
N ARG A 253 15.37 -6.95 -5.69
CA ARG A 253 15.25 -7.28 -4.26
C ARG A 253 16.63 -7.39 -3.62
N TRP A 254 16.75 -7.00 -2.36
CA TRP A 254 17.98 -7.02 -1.57
C TRP A 254 18.65 -8.39 -1.59
N SER A 255 17.87 -9.47 -1.52
CA SER A 255 18.40 -10.83 -1.50
C SER A 255 19.12 -11.15 -2.80
N TRP A 256 18.60 -10.65 -3.92
CA TRP A 256 19.24 -10.86 -5.21
C TRP A 256 20.47 -9.97 -5.39
N ARG A 257 20.42 -8.72 -4.89
CA ARG A 257 21.59 -7.84 -4.80
C ARG A 257 22.73 -8.49 -4.02
N ASP A 258 22.42 -9.07 -2.86
CA ASP A 258 23.40 -9.82 -2.05
C ASP A 258 23.94 -11.03 -2.82
N CYS A 259 23.10 -11.80 -3.52
CA CYS A 259 23.55 -12.92 -4.35
C CYS A 259 24.52 -12.47 -5.46
N LEU A 260 24.26 -11.34 -6.12
CA LEU A 260 25.15 -10.79 -7.14
C LEU A 260 26.46 -10.25 -6.56
N SER A 261 26.46 -9.80 -5.31
CA SER A 261 27.69 -9.33 -4.62
C SER A 261 28.67 -10.46 -4.28
N LEU A 262 28.20 -11.71 -4.24
CA LEU A 262 29.00 -12.89 -3.92
C LEU A 262 29.56 -13.56 -5.18
N PRO A 263 30.79 -14.13 -5.10
CA PRO A 263 31.30 -15.03 -6.13
C PRO A 263 30.32 -16.18 -6.40
N GLU A 264 30.19 -16.59 -7.67
CA GLU A 264 29.18 -17.57 -8.09
C GLU A 264 29.28 -18.91 -7.33
N ASP A 265 30.51 -19.36 -7.06
CA ASP A 265 30.83 -20.58 -6.32
C ASP A 265 30.64 -20.45 -4.79
N ALA A 266 30.47 -19.21 -4.29
CA ALA A 266 30.22 -18.89 -2.89
C ALA A 266 28.74 -18.59 -2.58
N ARG A 267 27.86 -18.59 -3.60
CA ARG A 267 26.43 -18.25 -3.43
C ARG A 267 25.68 -19.31 -2.59
N PRO A 268 24.98 -18.90 -1.52
CA PRO A 268 24.15 -19.81 -0.74
C PRO A 268 22.97 -20.42 -1.53
N PRO A 269 22.37 -21.53 -1.03
CA PRO A 269 21.20 -22.15 -1.68
C PRO A 269 20.02 -21.21 -1.93
N ALA A 270 19.85 -20.18 -1.10
CA ALA A 270 18.81 -19.15 -1.28
C ALA A 270 18.89 -18.46 -2.64
N CYS A 271 20.08 -18.29 -3.22
CA CYS A 271 20.26 -17.68 -4.55
C CYS A 271 19.70 -18.55 -5.69
N ASN A 272 19.42 -19.82 -5.43
CA ASN A 272 18.86 -20.77 -6.38
C ASN A 272 17.44 -21.24 -5.98
N ASP A 273 16.83 -20.68 -4.94
CA ASP A 273 15.45 -21.01 -4.53
C ASP A 273 14.45 -20.37 -5.53
N PRO A 274 13.70 -21.14 -6.34
CA PRO A 274 12.75 -20.60 -7.30
C PRO A 274 11.56 -19.89 -6.63
N ASN A 275 11.34 -20.10 -5.34
CA ASN A 275 10.29 -19.43 -4.57
C ASN A 275 10.79 -18.13 -3.89
N LEU A 276 12.06 -17.78 -4.09
CA LEU A 276 12.60 -16.50 -3.65
C LEU A 276 12.63 -15.53 -4.84
N PRO A 277 11.70 -14.56 -4.90
CA PRO A 277 11.63 -13.66 -6.04
C PRO A 277 12.90 -12.79 -6.10
N ARG A 278 13.47 -12.64 -7.29
CA ARG A 278 14.65 -11.81 -7.54
C ARG A 278 14.32 -10.32 -7.61
N THR A 279 13.07 -10.02 -7.94
CA THR A 279 12.52 -8.69 -8.10
C THR A 279 11.20 -8.60 -7.33
N LEU A 280 10.77 -7.39 -7.01
CA LEU A 280 9.46 -7.15 -6.41
C LEU A 280 8.92 -5.81 -6.85
N GLN A 281 7.65 -5.55 -6.55
CA GLN A 281 7.03 -4.25 -6.68
C GLN A 281 6.59 -3.77 -5.31
N GLU A 282 7.07 -2.59 -4.95
CA GLU A 282 6.68 -1.91 -3.74
C GLU A 282 5.30 -1.27 -3.89
N ARG A 283 4.61 -1.11 -2.77
CA ARG A 283 3.19 -0.72 -2.75
C ARG A 283 2.89 0.23 -1.62
N ALA A 284 1.88 1.06 -1.82
CA ALA A 284 1.18 1.77 -0.75
C ALA A 284 -0.27 1.29 -0.67
N TRP A 285 -0.83 1.20 0.54
CA TRP A 285 -2.23 0.88 0.79
C TRP A 285 -2.84 1.90 1.75
N THR A 286 -3.92 2.56 1.30
CA THR A 286 -4.57 3.61 2.10
C THR A 286 -5.62 3.06 3.04
N SER A 287 -5.93 3.82 4.09
CA SER A 287 -7.12 3.57 4.88
C SER A 287 -8.38 3.67 4.01
N PRO A 288 -9.43 2.86 4.25
CA PRO A 288 -10.62 2.88 3.43
C PRO A 288 -11.48 4.13 3.69
N ILE A 289 -12.13 4.62 2.64
CA ILE A 289 -13.29 5.49 2.70
C ILE A 289 -14.53 4.59 2.73
N TRP A 290 -15.42 4.85 3.68
CA TRP A 290 -16.59 4.02 3.95
C TRP A 290 -17.86 4.64 3.37
N TYR A 291 -18.80 3.79 2.96
CA TYR A 291 -20.17 4.16 2.67
C TYR A 291 -21.10 3.24 3.46
N SER A 292 -21.99 3.83 4.24
CA SER A 292 -23.00 3.14 5.04
C SER A 292 -24.37 3.77 4.73
N PRO A 293 -25.32 3.03 4.16
CA PRO A 293 -26.66 3.55 3.89
C PRO A 293 -27.40 3.93 5.17
N GLY A 294 -27.82 5.20 5.30
CA GLY A 294 -28.69 5.67 6.38
C GLY A 294 -28.02 5.74 7.74
N ALA A 295 -26.73 6.07 7.78
CA ALA A 295 -25.90 6.15 8.98
C ALA A 295 -25.77 7.59 9.52
#